data_AF-A0A5Q5BJ27-F1
#
_entry.id   AF-A0A5Q5BJ27-F1
#
_cell.length_a   1.000
_cell.length_b   1.000
_cell.length_c   1.000
_cell.angle_alpha   90.00
_cell.angle_beta   90.00
_cell.angle_gamma   90.00
#
_symmetry.space_group_name_H-M   'P 1'
#
loop_
_entity.id
_entity.type
_entity.pdbx_description
1 polymer ?
#
loop_
_entity_poly.entity_id
_entity_poly.type
_entity_poly.pdbx_seq_one_letter_code
_entity_poly.pdbx_strand_id
1 'polypeptide(L)'
;MTATDSPVADPDAAGGDARRGFGIDVGGSGVKGGVVDLDTGQLIGERFKLPTPQPATPDAVAKTIAAVVKEFGWTGKLGVTYPGVVTHGVVHTAANVDKSWLGVNAQEIYSAALDGQPVTVLNDADAAGLAEERFGAGRDNTGVIVLLTFGTGIGSAVIHNGILLPNTEFGHLEVGGKEAEHRAASSVKERKDWSYERWTQEVTKVLVAIENAIWPDLFIAGGGISRKADKWVPLLKNRTPVVAAALQNSAGIVGAAMAAEVDVTATNR
;
A
#
# COMPACT_ATOMS: atom_id res chain seq x y z
N MET A 1 20.33 55.71 7.15
CA MET A 1 19.43 55.43 6.02
C MET A 1 20.12 54.40 5.13
N THR A 2 19.79 53.12 5.31
CA THR A 2 20.20 52.03 4.42
C THR A 2 19.12 50.95 4.55
N ALA A 3 18.15 50.98 3.64
CA ALA A 3 17.13 49.95 3.51
C ALA A 3 17.75 48.77 2.75
N THR A 4 17.61 47.58 3.32
CA THR A 4 17.96 46.30 2.74
C THR A 4 16.80 45.83 1.87
N ASP A 5 17.03 45.70 0.56
CA ASP A 5 16.13 44.99 -0.35
C ASP A 5 16.27 43.48 -0.12
N SER A 6 15.20 42.87 0.38
CA SER A 6 14.98 41.43 0.28
C SER A 6 14.27 41.14 -1.05
N PRO A 7 14.62 40.08 -1.78
CA PRO A 7 13.92 39.76 -3.02
C PRO A 7 12.49 39.33 -2.68
N VAL A 8 11.53 39.99 -3.32
CA VAL A 8 10.12 39.62 -3.29
C VAL A 8 10.00 38.25 -3.97
N ALA A 9 9.52 37.26 -3.24
CA ALA A 9 9.17 35.96 -3.80
C ALA A 9 8.03 36.15 -4.81
N ASP A 10 8.26 35.66 -6.03
CA ASP A 10 7.32 35.69 -7.14
C ASP A 10 6.13 34.75 -6.84
N PRO A 11 4.90 35.25 -6.68
CA PRO A 11 3.74 34.42 -6.36
C PRO A 11 3.23 33.58 -7.54
N ASP A 12 3.81 33.73 -8.75
CA ASP A 12 3.33 33.07 -9.98
C ASP A 12 4.11 31.80 -10.39
N ALA A 13 4.96 31.23 -9.53
CA ALA A 13 5.66 29.97 -9.81
C ALA A 13 4.81 28.70 -9.63
N ALA A 14 3.54 28.82 -9.24
CA ALA A 14 2.62 27.69 -8.99
C ALA A 14 1.37 27.75 -9.90
N GLY A 15 1.60 27.71 -11.22
CA GLY A 15 0.56 27.90 -12.25
C GLY A 15 0.27 26.68 -13.12
N GLY A 16 0.43 25.46 -12.60
CA GLY A 16 -0.09 24.25 -13.24
C GLY A 16 -1.15 23.62 -12.33
N ASP A 17 -2.35 23.38 -12.84
CA ASP A 17 -3.37 22.62 -12.10
C ASP A 17 -2.79 21.22 -11.83
N ALA A 18 -2.42 20.94 -10.58
CA ALA A 18 -1.82 19.66 -10.20
C ALA A 18 -2.74 18.51 -10.64
N ARG A 19 -2.19 17.45 -11.24
CA ARG A 19 -3.01 16.28 -11.58
C ARG A 19 -3.47 15.63 -10.28
N ARG A 20 -4.76 15.71 -9.97
CA ARG A 20 -5.33 15.19 -8.73
C ARG A 20 -5.91 13.79 -8.92
N GLY A 21 -5.63 12.90 -7.99
CA GLY A 21 -6.29 11.62 -7.84
C GLY A 21 -6.90 11.46 -6.45
N PHE A 22 -7.76 10.46 -6.27
CA PHE A 22 -8.32 10.12 -4.96
C PHE A 22 -8.09 8.66 -4.66
N GLY A 23 -7.54 8.40 -3.48
CA GLY A 23 -7.22 7.05 -3.03
C GLY A 23 -7.85 6.75 -1.69
N ILE A 24 -8.28 5.50 -1.54
CA ILE A 24 -8.78 4.96 -0.29
C ILE A 24 -7.93 3.77 0.13
N ASP A 25 -7.47 3.78 1.36
CA ASP A 25 -6.79 2.67 2.03
C ASP A 25 -7.72 2.00 3.04
N VAL A 26 -8.17 0.77 2.72
CA VAL A 26 -9.03 -0.05 3.59
C VAL A 26 -8.15 -0.93 4.48
N GLY A 27 -7.88 -0.47 5.70
CA GLY A 27 -7.18 -1.26 6.71
C GLY A 27 -8.12 -1.93 7.71
N GLY A 28 -7.59 -2.85 8.54
CA GLY A 28 -8.39 -3.53 9.57
C GLY A 28 -8.95 -2.64 10.69
N SER A 29 -8.37 -1.45 10.92
CA SER A 29 -8.77 -0.51 11.98
C SER A 29 -9.29 0.85 11.48
N GLY A 30 -9.31 1.04 10.17
CA GLY A 30 -9.96 2.20 9.56
C GLY A 30 -9.86 2.24 8.05
N VAL A 31 -10.87 2.87 7.45
CA VAL A 31 -10.93 3.26 6.05
C VAL A 31 -10.43 4.70 5.96
N LYS A 32 -9.35 4.94 5.24
CA LYS A 32 -8.70 6.25 5.12
C LYS A 32 -8.79 6.74 3.68
N GLY A 33 -9.16 7.99 3.46
CA GLY A 33 -9.20 8.60 2.12
C GLY A 33 -8.41 9.90 2.07
N GLY A 34 -7.97 10.28 0.87
CA GLY A 34 -7.31 11.56 0.64
C GLY A 34 -7.15 11.88 -0.83
N VAL A 35 -7.09 13.19 -1.11
CA VAL A 35 -6.71 13.72 -2.42
C VAL A 35 -5.19 13.66 -2.54
N VAL A 36 -4.69 13.20 -3.69
CA VAL A 36 -3.27 13.00 -3.97
C VAL A 36 -2.89 13.87 -5.17
N ASP A 37 -1.79 14.60 -5.05
CA ASP A 37 -1.08 15.15 -6.18
C ASP A 37 -0.31 14.01 -6.87
N LEU A 38 -0.75 13.64 -8.07
CA LEU A 38 -0.23 12.52 -8.85
C LEU A 38 1.11 12.82 -9.53
N ASP A 39 1.57 14.08 -9.48
CA ASP A 39 2.90 14.45 -9.97
C ASP A 39 3.96 14.29 -8.89
N THR A 40 3.58 14.46 -7.62
CA THR A 40 4.52 14.44 -6.48
C THR A 40 4.31 13.29 -5.50
N GLY A 41 3.16 12.61 -5.57
CA GLY A 41 2.74 11.60 -4.59
C GLY A 41 2.34 12.17 -3.23
N GLN A 42 2.21 13.49 -3.10
CA GLN A 42 1.86 14.15 -1.84
C GLN A 42 0.34 14.21 -1.63
N LEU A 43 -0.09 14.18 -0.36
CA LEU A 43 -1.48 14.44 -0.02
C LEU A 43 -1.78 15.93 -0.17
N ILE A 44 -2.89 16.25 -0.83
CA ILE A 44 -3.44 17.61 -0.88
C ILE A 44 -4.38 17.76 0.31
N GLY A 45 -3.89 18.41 1.37
CA GLY A 45 -4.61 18.55 2.64
C GLY A 45 -4.50 17.33 3.55
N GLU A 46 -5.34 17.30 4.59
CA GLU A 46 -5.36 16.19 5.55
C GLU A 46 -6.14 14.99 5.00
N ARG A 47 -5.69 13.78 5.34
CA ARG A 47 -6.50 12.58 5.10
C ARG A 47 -7.68 12.53 6.07
N PHE A 48 -8.77 11.91 5.63
CA PHE A 48 -9.92 11.60 6.47
C PHE A 48 -9.94 10.11 6.80
N LYS A 49 -10.42 9.76 8.00
CA LYS A 49 -10.48 8.36 8.47
C LYS A 49 -11.80 8.10 9.17
N LEU A 50 -12.46 7.02 8.78
CA LEU A 50 -13.53 6.39 9.56
C LEU A 50 -13.06 5.03 10.11
N PRO A 51 -13.59 4.58 11.27
CA PRO A 51 -13.37 3.21 11.75
C PRO A 51 -13.85 2.18 10.72
N THR A 52 -13.13 1.08 10.58
CA THR A 52 -13.59 -0.06 9.78
C THR A 52 -14.80 -0.67 10.47
N PRO A 53 -15.92 -0.89 9.76
CA PRO A 53 -17.12 -1.44 10.37
C PRO A 53 -16.88 -2.85 10.92
N GLN A 54 -17.65 -3.23 11.93
CA GLN A 54 -17.60 -4.55 12.55
C GLN A 54 -19.03 -5.12 12.63
N PRO A 55 -19.35 -6.22 11.89
CA PRO A 55 -18.47 -6.93 10.96
C PRO A 55 -18.13 -6.12 9.70
N ALA A 56 -16.95 -6.37 9.13
CA ALA A 56 -16.45 -5.71 7.92
C ALA A 56 -16.99 -6.35 6.63
N THR A 57 -18.31 -6.44 6.50
CA THR A 57 -18.98 -7.02 5.31
C THR A 57 -18.87 -6.10 4.09
N PRO A 58 -19.05 -6.62 2.85
CA PRO A 58 -19.01 -5.82 1.62
C PRO A 58 -19.83 -4.53 1.68
N ASP A 59 -21.13 -4.63 1.98
CA ASP A 59 -22.03 -3.48 2.05
C ASP A 59 -21.64 -2.47 3.14
N ALA A 60 -21.18 -2.95 4.30
CA ALA A 60 -20.79 -2.07 5.40
C ALA A 60 -19.53 -1.27 5.06
N VAL A 61 -18.54 -1.92 4.45
CA VAL A 61 -17.31 -1.27 3.99
C VAL A 61 -17.63 -0.30 2.85
N ALA A 62 -18.48 -0.68 1.89
CA ALA A 62 -18.89 0.19 0.79
C ALA A 62 -19.57 1.48 1.28
N LYS A 63 -20.46 1.40 2.27
CA LYS A 63 -21.07 2.58 2.92
C LYS A 63 -20.04 3.45 3.62
N THR A 64 -19.03 2.84 4.25
CA THR A 64 -17.95 3.56 4.93
C THR A 64 -17.08 4.30 3.91
N ILE A 65 -16.76 3.65 2.79
CA ILE A 65 -16.06 4.25 1.65
C ILE A 65 -16.85 5.45 1.12
N ALA A 66 -18.14 5.30 0.85
CA ALA A 66 -19.00 6.38 0.37
C ALA A 66 -19.02 7.59 1.32
N ALA A 67 -19.08 7.35 2.63
CA ALA A 67 -19.00 8.41 3.63
C ALA A 67 -17.63 9.13 3.61
N VAL A 68 -16.53 8.40 3.42
CA VAL A 68 -15.19 9.00 3.29
C VAL A 68 -15.09 9.84 2.02
N VAL A 69 -15.55 9.34 0.87
CA VAL A 69 -15.53 10.10 -0.41
C VAL A 69 -16.35 11.37 -0.30
N LYS A 70 -17.53 11.28 0.32
CA LYS A 70 -18.45 12.41 0.53
C LYS A 70 -17.83 13.54 1.35
N GLU A 71 -16.99 13.23 2.33
CA GLU A 71 -16.29 14.25 3.15
C GLU A 71 -15.44 15.19 2.29
N PHE A 72 -14.86 14.67 1.20
CA PHE A 72 -14.05 15.47 0.27
C PHE A 72 -14.87 16.07 -0.89
N GLY A 73 -16.14 15.71 -1.02
CA GLY A 73 -16.96 16.08 -2.19
C GLY A 73 -16.37 15.57 -3.51
N TRP A 74 -15.62 14.47 -3.50
CA TRP A 74 -14.94 13.94 -4.68
C TRP A 74 -15.94 13.24 -5.62
N THR A 75 -15.89 13.59 -6.91
CA THR A 75 -16.80 13.04 -7.94
C THR A 75 -16.09 12.35 -9.10
N GLY A 76 -14.77 12.39 -9.13
CA GLY A 76 -13.95 11.74 -10.15
C GLY A 76 -13.77 10.25 -9.90
N LYS A 77 -13.01 9.60 -10.78
CA LYS A 77 -12.53 8.24 -10.55
C LYS A 77 -11.66 8.16 -9.30
N LEU A 78 -11.62 6.99 -8.67
CA LEU A 78 -10.86 6.76 -7.45
C LEU A 78 -10.35 5.32 -7.38
N GLY A 79 -9.27 5.14 -6.62
CA GLY A 79 -8.76 3.81 -6.29
C GLY A 79 -9.10 3.43 -4.86
N VAL A 80 -9.32 2.14 -4.62
CA VAL A 80 -9.62 1.59 -3.31
C VAL A 80 -8.75 0.36 -3.08
N THR A 81 -7.96 0.35 -2.00
CA THR A 81 -7.23 -0.86 -1.60
C THR A 81 -8.15 -1.90 -0.99
N TYR A 82 -7.78 -3.17 -1.14
CA TYR A 82 -8.41 -4.30 -0.48
C TYR A 82 -7.32 -5.19 0.16
N PRO A 83 -7.46 -5.61 1.43
CA PRO A 83 -6.46 -6.43 2.12
C PRO A 83 -6.59 -7.92 1.72
N GLY A 84 -6.29 -8.21 0.45
CA GLY A 84 -6.31 -9.55 -0.14
C GLY A 84 -6.21 -9.50 -1.67
N VAL A 85 -6.45 -10.64 -2.32
CA VAL A 85 -6.34 -10.80 -3.77
C VAL A 85 -7.61 -10.31 -4.44
N VAL A 86 -7.44 -9.40 -5.40
CA VAL A 86 -8.50 -8.89 -6.27
C VAL A 86 -8.05 -9.00 -7.72
N THR A 87 -8.82 -9.70 -8.56
CA THR A 87 -8.59 -9.73 -10.01
C THR A 87 -9.87 -9.30 -10.73
N HIS A 88 -9.75 -8.37 -11.68
CA HIS A 88 -10.90 -7.85 -12.44
C HIS A 88 -12.06 -7.36 -11.53
N GLY A 89 -11.72 -6.72 -10.40
CA GLY A 89 -12.67 -6.26 -9.40
C GLY A 89 -13.22 -7.35 -8.46
N VAL A 90 -12.97 -8.63 -8.74
CA VAL A 90 -13.47 -9.77 -7.95
C VAL A 90 -12.48 -10.18 -6.88
N VAL A 91 -12.97 -10.32 -5.65
CA VAL A 91 -12.19 -10.77 -4.50
C VAL A 91 -12.03 -12.29 -4.50
N HIS A 92 -10.79 -12.75 -4.31
CA HIS A 92 -10.45 -14.18 -4.25
C HIS A 92 -9.98 -14.66 -2.88
N THR A 93 -9.44 -13.78 -2.04
CA THR A 93 -9.00 -14.14 -0.69
C THR A 93 -9.58 -13.21 0.35
N ALA A 94 -9.86 -13.75 1.53
CA ALA A 94 -10.41 -13.01 2.67
C ALA A 94 -9.75 -13.53 3.96
N ALA A 95 -8.42 -13.46 4.04
CA ALA A 95 -7.66 -14.04 5.15
C ALA A 95 -7.94 -13.30 6.47
N ASN A 96 -7.90 -11.97 6.43
CA ASN A 96 -8.03 -11.09 7.59
C ASN A 96 -9.29 -10.19 7.57
N VAL A 97 -10.27 -10.53 6.72
CA VAL A 97 -11.56 -9.83 6.58
C VAL A 97 -12.71 -10.82 6.54
N ASP A 98 -13.94 -10.31 6.52
CA ASP A 98 -15.15 -11.13 6.54
C ASP A 98 -15.22 -12.10 5.34
N LYS A 99 -15.66 -13.35 5.56
CA LYS A 99 -15.69 -14.36 4.49
C LYS A 99 -16.74 -14.09 3.42
N SER A 100 -17.73 -13.22 3.69
CA SER A 100 -18.72 -12.78 2.71
C SER A 100 -18.10 -12.03 1.52
N TRP A 101 -16.83 -11.64 1.59
CA TRP A 101 -16.10 -11.06 0.47
C TRP A 101 -15.75 -12.05 -0.65
N LEU A 102 -15.69 -13.36 -0.38
CA LEU A 102 -15.21 -14.33 -1.37
C LEU A 102 -16.14 -14.40 -2.59
N GLY A 103 -15.60 -14.14 -3.78
CA GLY A 103 -16.33 -14.14 -5.05
C GLY A 103 -17.16 -12.88 -5.31
N VAL A 104 -17.10 -11.89 -4.43
CA VAL A 104 -17.79 -10.62 -4.60
C VAL A 104 -17.01 -9.71 -5.55
N ASN A 105 -17.73 -9.05 -6.47
CA ASN A 105 -17.17 -7.95 -7.26
C ASN A 105 -17.15 -6.68 -6.40
N ALA A 106 -16.02 -6.41 -5.76
CA ALA A 106 -15.82 -5.26 -4.90
C ALA A 106 -15.94 -3.94 -5.68
N GLN A 107 -15.43 -3.92 -6.91
CA GLN A 107 -15.51 -2.74 -7.79
C GLN A 107 -16.97 -2.34 -8.07
N GLU A 108 -17.83 -3.30 -8.41
CA GLU A 108 -19.26 -3.04 -8.65
C GLU A 108 -19.97 -2.55 -7.39
N ILE A 109 -19.72 -3.18 -6.23
CA ILE A 109 -20.34 -2.77 -4.97
C ILE A 109 -19.91 -1.35 -4.57
N TYR A 110 -18.62 -1.03 -4.68
CA TYR A 110 -18.13 0.31 -4.35
C TYR A 110 -18.66 1.35 -5.34
N SER A 111 -18.66 1.06 -6.64
CA SER A 111 -19.22 1.95 -7.65
C SER A 111 -20.70 2.22 -7.42
N ALA A 112 -21.49 1.19 -7.10
CA ALA A 112 -22.91 1.32 -6.78
C ALA A 112 -23.15 2.18 -5.52
N ALA A 113 -22.31 2.04 -4.49
CA ALA A 113 -22.38 2.87 -3.28
C ALA A 113 -21.95 4.34 -3.51
N LEU A 114 -21.30 4.61 -4.64
CA LEU A 114 -20.79 5.92 -5.07
C LEU A 114 -21.54 6.45 -6.30
N ASP A 115 -22.83 6.10 -6.45
CA ASP A 115 -23.70 6.58 -7.54
C ASP A 115 -23.11 6.33 -8.95
N GLY A 116 -22.39 5.23 -9.14
CA GLY A 116 -21.81 4.82 -10.41
C GLY A 116 -20.43 5.43 -10.73
N GLN A 117 -19.74 6.04 -9.76
CA GLN A 117 -18.37 6.52 -9.96
C GLN A 117 -17.42 5.38 -10.40
N PRO A 118 -16.46 5.64 -11.31
CA PRO A 118 -15.45 4.65 -11.68
C PRO A 118 -14.52 4.34 -10.52
N VAL A 119 -14.43 3.08 -10.13
CA VAL A 119 -13.59 2.61 -9.03
C VAL A 119 -12.59 1.59 -9.57
N THR A 120 -11.30 1.77 -9.26
CA THR A 120 -10.29 0.72 -9.41
C THR A 120 -10.05 0.07 -8.05
N VAL A 121 -10.12 -1.25 -7.97
CA VAL A 121 -9.82 -2.00 -6.74
C VAL A 121 -8.54 -2.79 -6.92
N LEU A 122 -7.61 -2.66 -5.97
CA LEU A 122 -6.34 -3.38 -5.98
C LEU A 122 -5.93 -3.82 -4.58
N ASN A 123 -4.98 -4.74 -4.50
CA ASN A 123 -4.40 -5.17 -3.23
C ASN A 123 -3.69 -4.00 -2.51
N ASP A 124 -3.73 -3.97 -1.17
CA ASP A 124 -3.13 -2.91 -0.35
C ASP A 124 -1.60 -2.87 -0.42
N ALA A 125 -0.93 -4.02 -0.46
CA ALA A 125 0.51 -4.09 -0.66
C ALA A 125 0.89 -3.71 -2.10
N ASP A 126 0.12 -4.12 -3.11
CA ASP A 126 0.31 -3.68 -4.50
C ASP A 126 0.25 -2.15 -4.62
N ALA A 127 -0.75 -1.52 -4.01
CA ALA A 127 -0.86 -0.06 -3.94
C ALA A 127 0.38 0.56 -3.26
N ALA A 128 0.76 0.06 -2.09
CA ALA A 128 1.95 0.55 -1.41
C ALA A 128 3.22 0.38 -2.27
N GLY A 129 3.33 -0.73 -3.00
CA GLY A 129 4.41 -1.03 -3.94
C GLY A 129 4.52 0.00 -5.06
N LEU A 130 3.41 0.30 -5.73
CA LEU A 130 3.34 1.33 -6.78
C LEU A 130 3.77 2.71 -6.25
N ALA A 131 3.29 3.08 -5.07
CA ALA A 131 3.61 4.37 -4.48
C ALA A 131 5.09 4.49 -4.09
N GLU A 132 5.66 3.45 -3.48
CA GLU A 132 7.06 3.40 -3.07
C GLU A 132 8.01 3.30 -4.26
N GLU A 133 7.64 2.56 -5.30
CA GLU A 133 8.41 2.54 -6.54
C GLU A 133 8.43 3.93 -7.18
N ARG A 134 7.30 4.62 -7.29
CA ARG A 134 7.27 5.88 -8.04
C ARG A 134 7.83 7.07 -7.26
N PHE A 135 7.47 7.19 -5.99
CA PHE A 135 7.72 8.41 -5.20
C PHE A 135 8.57 8.15 -3.95
N GLY A 136 8.78 6.88 -3.59
CA GLY A 136 9.39 6.49 -2.33
C GLY A 136 10.77 5.88 -2.49
N ALA A 137 11.01 4.83 -1.69
CA ALA A 137 12.33 4.22 -1.57
C ALA A 137 12.78 3.44 -2.82
N GLY A 138 11.87 3.19 -3.78
CA GLY A 138 12.15 2.47 -5.02
C GLY A 138 12.46 3.34 -6.25
N ARG A 139 12.24 4.67 -6.18
CA ARG A 139 12.24 5.59 -7.34
C ARG A 139 13.52 5.63 -8.17
N ASP A 140 14.65 5.30 -7.54
CA ASP A 140 15.98 5.35 -8.15
C ASP A 140 16.47 3.95 -8.55
N ASN A 141 15.57 2.96 -8.60
CA ASN A 141 15.87 1.56 -8.89
C ASN A 141 15.07 1.06 -10.10
N THR A 142 15.77 0.47 -11.08
CA THR A 142 15.17 -0.06 -12.32
C THR A 142 15.19 -1.58 -12.37
N GLY A 143 15.36 -2.25 -11.23
CA GLY A 143 15.45 -3.71 -11.13
C GLY A 143 14.14 -4.36 -10.70
N VAL A 144 14.26 -5.55 -10.12
CA VAL A 144 13.18 -6.23 -9.41
C VAL A 144 13.13 -5.71 -7.97
N ILE A 145 12.11 -4.92 -7.67
CA ILE A 145 11.82 -4.37 -6.36
C ILE A 145 10.74 -5.23 -5.71
N VAL A 146 10.96 -5.62 -4.45
CA VAL A 146 9.98 -6.34 -3.65
C VAL A 146 9.63 -5.50 -2.44
N LEU A 147 8.39 -5.01 -2.37
CA LEU A 147 7.85 -4.42 -1.16
C LEU A 147 7.25 -5.52 -0.30
N LEU A 148 7.59 -5.55 0.99
CA LEU A 148 6.97 -6.43 1.98
C LEU A 148 6.41 -5.59 3.12
N THR A 149 5.11 -5.70 3.40
CA THR A 149 4.52 -5.09 4.59
C THR A 149 4.54 -6.07 5.75
N PHE A 150 5.00 -5.63 6.93
CA PHE A 150 5.00 -6.46 8.14
C PHE A 150 3.99 -5.90 9.14
N GLY A 151 2.87 -6.62 9.31
CA GLY A 151 1.75 -6.20 10.15
C GLY A 151 1.07 -7.38 10.84
N THR A 152 -0.27 -7.42 10.79
CA THR A 152 -1.06 -8.60 11.21
C THR A 152 -0.60 -9.86 10.45
N GLY A 153 -0.47 -9.74 9.12
CA GLY A 153 0.17 -10.72 8.23
C GLY A 153 1.39 -10.12 7.52
N ILE A 154 1.73 -10.70 6.37
CA ILE A 154 2.75 -10.16 5.45
C ILE A 154 2.09 -9.91 4.09
N GLY A 155 2.01 -8.66 3.65
CA GLY A 155 1.64 -8.31 2.28
C GLY A 155 2.88 -8.17 1.40
N SER A 156 2.72 -8.35 0.09
CA SER A 156 3.82 -8.20 -0.85
C SER A 156 3.41 -7.55 -2.16
N ALA A 157 4.33 -6.79 -2.75
CA ALA A 157 4.25 -6.33 -4.13
C ALA A 157 5.59 -6.55 -4.81
N VAL A 158 5.55 -7.02 -6.05
CA VAL A 158 6.74 -7.17 -6.90
C VAL A 158 6.62 -6.21 -8.07
N ILE A 159 7.62 -5.36 -8.26
CA ILE A 159 7.66 -4.37 -9.32
C ILE A 159 8.95 -4.59 -10.12
N HIS A 160 8.85 -4.62 -11.43
CA HIS A 160 10.00 -4.75 -12.33
C HIS A 160 9.93 -3.67 -13.40
N ASN A 161 10.92 -2.80 -13.46
CA ASN A 161 10.94 -1.64 -14.37
C ASN A 161 9.67 -0.77 -14.27
N GLY A 162 9.21 -0.50 -13.05
CA GLY A 162 7.99 0.28 -12.79
C GLY A 162 6.68 -0.43 -13.16
N ILE A 163 6.73 -1.70 -13.58
CA ILE A 163 5.56 -2.51 -13.88
C ILE A 163 5.28 -3.45 -12.71
N LEU A 164 4.11 -3.31 -12.10
CA LEU A 164 3.63 -4.18 -11.04
C LEU A 164 3.33 -5.59 -11.59
N LEU A 165 3.82 -6.62 -10.91
CA LEU A 165 3.28 -7.97 -10.97
C LEU A 165 2.18 -8.06 -9.91
N PRO A 166 0.89 -8.01 -10.28
CA PRO A 166 -0.19 -7.87 -9.31
C PRO A 166 -0.39 -9.13 -8.48
N ASN A 167 -0.90 -8.94 -7.27
CA ASN A 167 -1.39 -9.98 -6.36
C ASN A 167 -0.32 -11.00 -5.94
N THR A 168 0.91 -10.55 -5.74
CA THR A 168 1.91 -11.41 -5.09
C THR A 168 1.55 -11.63 -3.62
N GLU A 169 1.56 -12.89 -3.19
CA GLU A 169 1.14 -13.32 -1.84
C GLU A 169 2.31 -14.02 -1.10
N PHE A 170 3.45 -13.34 -0.98
CA PHE A 170 4.65 -13.89 -0.33
C PHE A 170 4.47 -14.16 1.16
N GLY A 171 3.45 -13.57 1.81
CA GLY A 171 3.06 -13.94 3.16
C GLY A 171 2.61 -15.39 3.30
N HIS A 172 2.06 -15.98 2.25
CA HIS A 172 1.58 -17.37 2.23
C HIS A 172 2.61 -18.37 1.69
N LEU A 173 3.83 -17.93 1.35
CA LEU A 173 4.91 -18.85 0.97
C LEU A 173 5.28 -19.75 2.15
N GLU A 174 5.40 -21.05 1.90
CA GLU A 174 5.93 -21.97 2.89
C GLU A 174 7.45 -21.84 2.99
N VAL A 175 7.94 -21.40 4.15
CA VAL A 175 9.36 -21.23 4.44
C VAL A 175 9.73 -22.12 5.62
N GLY A 176 10.39 -23.24 5.31
CA GLY A 176 10.83 -24.22 6.31
C GLY A 176 9.66 -24.81 7.11
N GLY A 177 8.65 -25.34 6.41
CA GLY A 177 7.49 -26.01 7.01
C GLY A 177 6.46 -25.09 7.66
N LYS A 178 6.50 -23.78 7.34
CA LYS A 178 5.57 -22.79 7.90
C LYS A 178 5.38 -21.62 6.95
N GLU A 179 4.14 -21.16 6.78
CA GLU A 179 3.87 -19.92 6.05
C GLU A 179 4.68 -18.73 6.61
N ALA A 180 5.15 -17.88 5.69
CA ALA A 180 6.00 -16.75 5.99
C ALA A 180 5.35 -15.77 6.98
N GLU A 181 4.05 -15.48 6.86
CA GLU A 181 3.36 -14.56 7.76
C GLU A 181 3.28 -15.10 9.19
N HIS A 182 2.95 -16.38 9.35
CA HIS A 182 2.91 -17.02 10.66
C HIS A 182 4.30 -17.15 11.30
N ARG A 183 5.36 -17.01 10.51
CA ARG A 183 6.75 -17.00 10.94
C ARG A 183 7.26 -15.60 11.29
N ALA A 184 7.03 -14.62 10.42
CA ALA A 184 7.78 -13.36 10.38
C ALA A 184 6.91 -12.09 10.42
N ALA A 185 5.58 -12.16 10.43
CA ALA A 185 4.74 -10.98 10.61
C ALA A 185 5.06 -10.25 11.93
N SER A 186 4.85 -8.93 12.01
CA SER A 186 5.16 -8.17 13.23
C SER A 186 4.25 -8.59 14.40
N SER A 187 3.01 -9.02 14.11
CA SER A 187 2.09 -9.59 15.09
C SER A 187 2.64 -10.85 15.78
N VAL A 188 3.51 -11.61 15.10
CA VAL A 188 4.18 -12.80 15.67
C VAL A 188 5.23 -12.37 16.69
N LYS A 189 6.02 -11.33 16.37
CA LYS A 189 6.99 -10.74 17.29
C LYS A 189 6.30 -10.26 18.56
N GLU A 190 5.20 -9.53 18.42
CA GLU A 190 4.42 -8.97 19.55
C GLU A 190 3.80 -10.08 20.39
N ARG A 191 3.09 -11.02 19.77
CA ARG A 191 2.44 -12.14 20.48
C ARG A 191 3.42 -13.03 21.25
N LYS A 192 4.65 -13.17 20.75
CA LYS A 192 5.70 -13.99 21.39
C LYS A 192 6.67 -13.20 22.26
N ASP A 193 6.46 -11.88 22.39
CA ASP A 193 7.34 -10.96 23.11
C ASP A 193 8.83 -11.10 22.71
N TRP A 194 9.08 -11.17 21.40
CA TRP A 194 10.44 -11.33 20.87
C TRP A 194 11.15 -9.99 20.75
N SER A 195 12.47 -10.00 21.00
CA SER A 195 13.36 -8.91 20.64
C SER A 195 13.49 -8.78 19.11
N TYR A 196 14.02 -7.65 18.63
CA TYR A 196 14.27 -7.46 17.20
C TYR A 196 15.33 -8.45 16.68
N GLU A 197 16.38 -8.73 17.45
CA GLU A 197 17.44 -9.68 17.12
C GLU A 197 16.88 -11.09 16.91
N ARG A 198 15.96 -11.54 17.77
CA ARG A 198 15.34 -12.86 17.61
C ARG A 198 14.40 -12.89 16.40
N TRP A 199 13.53 -11.89 16.28
CA TRP A 199 12.52 -11.85 15.21
C TRP A 199 13.15 -11.72 13.81
N THR A 200 14.19 -10.92 13.66
CA THR A 200 14.88 -10.70 12.38
C THR A 200 15.54 -11.96 11.83
N GLN A 201 15.84 -12.97 12.67
CA GLN A 201 16.24 -14.29 12.19
C GLN A 201 15.13 -14.97 11.39
N GLU A 202 13.88 -14.79 11.80
CA GLU A 202 12.71 -15.34 11.09
C GLU A 202 12.40 -14.53 9.83
N VAL A 203 12.53 -13.20 9.88
CA VAL A 203 12.43 -12.33 8.70
C VAL A 203 13.50 -12.70 7.67
N THR A 204 14.77 -12.86 8.09
CA THR A 204 15.88 -13.24 7.21
C THR A 204 15.61 -14.54 6.47
N LYS A 205 15.01 -15.56 7.12
CA LYS A 205 14.65 -16.82 6.43
C LYS A 205 13.65 -16.59 5.30
N VAL A 206 12.66 -15.72 5.53
CA VAL A 206 11.66 -15.37 4.51
C VAL A 206 12.31 -14.60 3.36
N LEU A 207 13.13 -13.59 3.67
CA LEU A 207 13.85 -12.81 2.66
C LEU A 207 14.75 -13.71 1.80
N VAL A 208 15.53 -14.60 2.43
CA VAL A 208 16.41 -15.54 1.70
C VAL A 208 15.61 -16.51 0.81
N ALA A 209 14.42 -16.96 1.25
CA ALA A 209 13.56 -17.79 0.41
C ALA A 209 13.10 -17.03 -0.86
N ILE A 210 12.70 -15.76 -0.70
CA ILE A 210 12.31 -14.89 -1.83
C ILE A 210 13.53 -14.59 -2.71
N GLU A 211 14.68 -14.29 -2.12
CA GLU A 211 15.95 -14.04 -2.83
C GLU A 211 16.37 -15.18 -3.74
N ASN A 212 16.18 -16.41 -3.27
CA ASN A 212 16.54 -17.60 -4.03
C ASN A 212 15.55 -17.87 -5.16
N ALA A 213 14.31 -17.38 -5.04
CA ALA A 213 13.27 -17.56 -6.05
C ALA A 213 13.37 -16.54 -7.19
N ILE A 214 13.57 -15.26 -6.86
CA ILE A 214 13.40 -14.17 -7.84
C ILE A 214 14.54 -13.14 -7.91
N TRP A 215 15.60 -13.30 -7.10
CA TRP A 215 16.81 -12.45 -7.16
C TRP A 215 16.52 -10.94 -7.21
N PRO A 216 15.84 -10.37 -6.21
CA PRO A 216 15.48 -8.96 -6.23
C PRO A 216 16.69 -8.05 -6.03
N ASP A 217 16.62 -6.86 -6.62
CA ASP A 217 17.61 -5.79 -6.51
C ASP A 217 17.39 -4.96 -5.23
N LEU A 218 16.16 -4.90 -4.73
CA LEU A 218 15.79 -4.14 -3.54
C LEU A 218 14.61 -4.76 -2.80
N PHE A 219 14.72 -4.84 -1.48
CA PHE A 219 13.56 -5.00 -0.60
C PHE A 219 13.17 -3.67 0.01
N ILE A 220 11.87 -3.35 -0.03
CA ILE A 220 11.28 -2.22 0.69
C ILE A 220 10.44 -2.78 1.84
N ALA A 221 10.84 -2.50 3.08
CA ALA A 221 10.12 -2.89 4.28
C ALA A 221 9.04 -1.86 4.63
N GLY A 222 7.77 -2.24 4.42
CA GLY A 222 6.59 -1.47 4.78
C GLY A 222 5.89 -1.97 6.04
N GLY A 223 4.65 -1.49 6.25
CA GLY A 223 3.86 -1.78 7.45
C GLY A 223 4.27 -0.95 8.67
N GLY A 224 3.51 -1.02 9.76
CA GLY A 224 3.72 -0.15 10.93
C GLY A 224 5.10 -0.30 11.59
N ILE A 225 5.70 -1.50 11.52
CA ILE A 225 7.02 -1.78 12.10
C ILE A 225 8.18 -1.13 11.33
N SER A 226 7.98 -0.68 10.09
CA SER A 226 9.01 0.01 9.30
C SER A 226 9.42 1.36 9.90
N ARG A 227 8.55 1.97 10.71
CA ARG A 227 8.87 3.19 11.49
C ARG A 227 10.02 3.02 12.47
N LYS A 228 10.37 1.77 12.80
CA LYS A 228 11.48 1.40 13.68
C LYS A 228 12.56 0.61 12.91
N ALA A 229 12.65 0.79 11.59
CA ALA A 229 13.59 0.09 10.71
C ALA A 229 15.04 0.21 11.17
N ASP A 230 15.42 1.36 11.73
CA ASP A 230 16.72 1.61 12.35
C ASP A 230 17.10 0.54 13.39
N LYS A 231 16.11 -0.05 14.07
CA LYS A 231 16.30 -1.06 15.11
C LYS A 231 16.45 -2.48 14.60
N TRP A 232 16.07 -2.78 13.36
CA TRP A 232 15.94 -4.16 12.91
C TRP A 232 16.45 -4.45 11.50
N VAL A 233 16.39 -3.49 10.58
CA VAL A 233 16.97 -3.65 9.24
C VAL A 233 18.48 -3.94 9.30
N PRO A 234 19.29 -3.26 10.14
CA PRO A 234 20.73 -3.59 10.27
C PRO A 234 21.03 -5.00 10.80
N LEU A 235 20.04 -5.67 11.41
CA LEU A 235 20.20 -7.01 11.98
C LEU A 235 19.99 -8.12 10.94
N LEU A 236 19.38 -7.80 9.79
CA LEU A 236 19.12 -8.76 8.71
C LEU A 236 20.43 -9.27 8.11
N LYS A 237 20.41 -10.51 7.63
CA LYS A 237 21.59 -11.21 7.07
C LYS A 237 21.35 -11.74 5.65
N ASN A 238 20.31 -11.24 4.98
CA ASN A 238 20.01 -11.58 3.59
C ASN A 238 20.97 -10.83 2.64
N ARG A 239 21.00 -11.22 1.36
CA ARG A 239 21.93 -10.68 0.35
C ARG A 239 21.48 -9.31 -0.18
N THR A 240 20.22 -9.21 -0.56
CA THR A 240 19.63 -8.05 -1.23
C THR A 240 19.49 -6.89 -0.24
N PRO A 241 19.83 -5.64 -0.63
CA PRO A 241 19.62 -4.48 0.21
C PRO A 241 18.17 -4.35 0.69
N VAL A 242 18.00 -3.95 1.94
CA VAL A 242 16.68 -3.70 2.55
C VAL A 242 16.63 -2.25 3.02
N VAL A 243 15.59 -1.53 2.62
CA VAL A 243 15.33 -0.15 3.04
C VAL A 243 13.93 -0.02 3.63
N ALA A 244 13.69 1.00 4.45
CA ALA A 244 12.36 1.28 4.95
C ALA A 244 11.52 2.00 3.89
N ALA A 245 10.22 1.68 3.83
CA ALA A 245 9.24 2.44 3.05
C ALA A 245 9.22 3.93 3.46
N ALA A 246 9.29 4.82 2.48
CA ALA A 246 9.38 6.27 2.69
C ALA A 246 8.02 6.94 2.96
N LEU A 247 6.95 6.50 2.26
CA LEU A 247 5.61 7.06 2.34
C LEU A 247 4.82 6.53 3.56
N GLN A 248 5.26 5.41 4.15
CA GLN A 248 4.67 4.85 5.36
C GLN A 248 3.13 4.69 5.26
N ASN A 249 2.36 5.46 6.04
CA ASN A 249 0.92 5.33 6.13
C ASN A 249 0.14 6.01 4.98
N SER A 250 0.81 6.74 4.09
CA SER A 250 0.17 7.30 2.88
C SER A 250 0.33 6.39 1.66
N ALA A 251 1.24 5.41 1.68
CA ALA A 251 1.56 4.57 0.53
C ALA A 251 0.31 3.90 -0.09
N GLY A 252 -0.58 3.35 0.73
CA GLY A 252 -1.83 2.75 0.23
C GLY A 252 -2.77 3.76 -0.43
N ILE A 253 -2.94 4.95 0.13
CA ILE A 253 -3.77 6.02 -0.46
C ILE A 253 -3.15 6.49 -1.79
N VAL A 254 -1.85 6.78 -1.80
CA VAL A 254 -1.14 7.27 -2.98
C VAL A 254 -1.19 6.25 -4.11
N GLY A 255 -0.87 4.98 -3.82
CA GLY A 255 -0.90 3.90 -4.80
C GLY A 255 -2.28 3.62 -5.36
N ALA A 256 -3.31 3.69 -4.52
CA ALA A 256 -4.70 3.57 -4.97
C ALA A 256 -5.08 4.71 -5.91
N ALA A 257 -4.75 5.97 -5.56
CA ALA A 257 -5.00 7.10 -6.45
C ALA A 257 -4.28 6.96 -7.81
N MET A 258 -3.04 6.46 -7.82
CA MET A 258 -2.29 6.17 -9.05
C MET A 258 -2.97 5.09 -9.90
N ALA A 259 -3.43 4.00 -9.28
CA ALA A 259 -4.09 2.89 -9.96
C ALA A 259 -5.45 3.26 -10.59
N ALA A 260 -6.07 4.35 -10.14
CA ALA A 260 -7.27 4.89 -10.78
C ALA A 260 -6.96 5.58 -12.12
N GLU A 261 -5.74 6.06 -12.33
CA GLU A 261 -5.34 6.76 -13.56
C GLU A 261 -4.96 5.80 -14.69
N VAL A 262 -4.17 4.80 -14.34
CA VAL A 262 -3.71 3.75 -15.25
C VAL A 262 -4.22 2.47 -14.66
N ASP A 263 -5.09 1.75 -15.36
CA ASP A 263 -5.60 0.46 -14.87
C ASP A 263 -4.44 -0.56 -14.83
N VAL A 264 -3.78 -0.61 -13.68
CA VAL A 264 -2.67 -1.53 -13.37
C VAL A 264 -3.15 -2.96 -13.12
N THR A 265 -4.46 -3.18 -13.03
CA THR A 265 -5.07 -4.50 -12.81
C THR A 265 -5.43 -5.20 -14.11
N ALA A 266 -5.56 -4.43 -15.21
CA ALA A 266 -5.71 -4.97 -16.54
C ALA A 266 -4.34 -5.42 -17.08
N THR A 267 -4.17 -6.73 -17.27
CA THR A 267 -3.25 -7.19 -18.32
C THR A 267 -3.81 -6.70 -19.64
N ASN A 268 -3.24 -5.61 -20.19
CA ASN A 268 -3.58 -5.13 -21.52
C ASN A 268 -3.59 -6.33 -22.49
N ARG A 269 -4.77 -6.60 -23.06
CA ARG A 269 -4.95 -7.61 -24.12
C ARG A 269 -4.35 -7.10 -25.42
#